data_AF-A0A7C5VJY2-F1
#
_entry.id   AF-A0A7C5VJY2-F1
#
_cell.length_a   1.000
_cell.length_b   1.000
_cell.length_c   1.000
_cell.angle_alpha   90.00
_cell.angle_beta   90.00
_cell.angle_gamma   90.00
#
_symmetry.space_group_name_H-M   'P 1'
#
loop_
_entity.id
_entity.type
_entity.pdbx_description
1 polymer ?
#
loop_
_entity_poly.entity_id
_entity_poly.type
_entity_poly.pdbx_seq_one_letter_code
_entity_poly.pdbx_strand_id
1 'polypeptide(L)' 'RFGSVPHAGFGLGLERTVAWICGLAHVREAIPFPRMYTRMRP' A
#
# COMPACT_ATOMS: atom_id res chain seq x y z
N ARG A 1 12.71 -30.35 12.29
CA ARG A 1 12.42 -29.51 11.09
C ARG A 1 13.08 -28.17 11.35
N PHE A 2 14.15 -27.87 10.59
CA PHE A 2 15.20 -26.86 10.86
C PHE A 2 14.67 -25.58 11.53
N GLY A 3 15.10 -25.33 12.77
CA GLY A 3 14.58 -24.27 13.63
C GLY A 3 14.58 -22.91 12.92
N SER A 4 13.40 -22.29 12.84
CA SER A 4 13.27 -20.91 12.39
C SER A 4 13.88 -19.99 13.45
N VAL A 5 14.68 -19.00 13.03
CA VAL A 5 15.22 -18.00 13.96
C VAL A 5 14.10 -17.05 14.44
N PRO A 6 14.29 -16.28 15.52
CA PRO A 6 13.35 -15.23 15.88
C PRO A 6 13.42 -14.12 14.83
N HIS A 7 12.29 -13.80 14.18
CA HIS A 7 12.20 -12.71 13.20
C HIS A 7 11.12 -11.72 13.63
N ALA A 8 11.34 -10.44 13.31
CA ALA A 8 10.32 -9.40 13.37
C ALA A 8 10.27 -8.68 12.02
N GLY A 9 9.13 -8.06 11.70
CA GLY A 9 8.95 -7.33 10.45
C GLY A 9 7.93 -6.22 10.61
N PHE A 10 8.02 -5.23 9.74
CA PHE A 10 7.01 -4.19 9.60
C PHE A 10 6.64 -4.03 8.13
N GLY A 11 5.44 -3.51 7.89
CA GLY A 11 4.93 -3.21 6.55
C GLY A 11 4.55 -1.75 6.44
N LEU A 12 4.77 -1.18 5.26
CA LEU A 12 4.40 0.19 4.95
C LEU A 12 3.77 0.24 3.57
N GLY A 13 2.60 0.87 3.46
CA GLY A 13 1.91 1.05 2.19
C GLY A 13 2.44 2.29 1.49
N LEU A 14 3.04 2.14 0.31
CA LEU A 14 3.66 3.24 -0.43
C LEU A 14 2.64 4.31 -0.79
N GLU A 15 1.52 3.91 -1.38
CA GLU A 15 0.47 4.81 -1.86
C GLU A 15 -0.18 5.57 -0.70
N ARG A 16 -0.31 4.92 0.47
CA ARG A 16 -0.81 5.55 1.70
C ARG A 16 0.20 6.51 2.32
N THR A 17 1.50 6.19 2.22
CA THR A 17 2.58 7.05 2.70
C THR A 17 2.67 8.30 1.84
N VAL A 18 2.57 8.15 0.51
CA VAL A 18 2.50 9.27 -0.43
C VAL A 18 1.26 10.13 -0.16
N ALA A 19 0.08 9.52 0.00
CA ALA A 19 -1.14 10.27 0.30
C ALA A 19 -1.03 11.07 1.62
N TRP A 20 -0.37 10.53 2.64
CA TRP A 20 -0.13 11.24 3.89
C TRP A 20 0.85 12.41 3.72
N ILE A 21 1.99 12.19 3.05
CA ILE A 21 2.99 13.24 2.80
C ILE A 21 2.41 14.38 1.95
N CYS A 22 1.61 14.03 0.94
CA CYS A 22 1.02 14.99 0.00
C CYS A 22 -0.32 15.57 0.48
N GLY A 23 -0.86 15.13 1.62
CA GLY A 23 -2.14 15.62 2.15
C GLY A 23 -3.37 15.27 1.29
N LEU A 24 -3.32 14.16 0.55
CA LEU A 24 -4.40 13.75 -0.35
C LEU A 24 -5.59 13.19 0.44
N ALA A 25 -6.80 13.58 0.05
CA ALA A 25 -8.03 13.10 0.70
C ALA A 25 -8.27 11.61 0.43
N HIS A 26 -7.90 11.12 -0.76
CA HIS A 26 -8.02 9.72 -1.12
C HIS A 26 -6.73 9.13 -1.72
N VAL A 27 -6.39 7.92 -1.28
CA VAL A 27 -5.21 7.16 -1.79
C VAL A 27 -5.24 6.92 -3.30
N ARG A 28 -6.43 6.98 -3.92
CA ARG A 28 -6.63 6.81 -5.37
C ARG A 28 -5.90 7.86 -6.18
N GLU A 29 -5.73 9.05 -5.61
CA GLU A 29 -5.03 10.18 -6.22
C GLU A 29 -3.52 9.96 -6.27
N ALA A 30 -3.00 9.06 -5.43
CA ALA A 30 -1.59 8.65 -5.42
C ALA A 30 -1.31 7.45 -6.37
N ILE A 31 -2.32 6.93 -7.09
CA ILE A 31 -2.20 5.71 -7.91
C ILE A 31 -2.62 6.01 -9.35
N PRO A 32 -1.75 5.79 -10.35
CA PRO A 32 -2.08 6.09 -11.74
C PRO A 32 -3.19 5.18 -12.30
N PHE A 33 -3.21 3.90 -11.91
CA PHE A 33 -4.26 2.94 -12.31
C PHE A 33 -4.84 2.24 -11.08
N PRO A 34 -5.74 2.90 -10.34
CA PRO A 34 -6.26 2.37 -9.08
C PRO A 34 -7.16 1.16 -9.34
N ARG A 35 -6.83 0.03 -8.71
CA ARG A 35 -7.69 -1.17 -8.68
C ARG A 35 -8.72 -1.00 -7.56
N MET A 36 -9.99 -1.07 -7.93
CA MET A 36 -11.11 -0.97 -7.00
C MET A 36 -12.10 -2.08 -7.29
N TYR A 37 -12.97 -2.38 -6.31
CA TYR A 37 -14.06 -3.34 -6.49
C TYR A 37 -14.91 -3.03 -7.74
N THR A 38 -15.15 -1.75 -8.02
CA THR A 38 -15.94 -1.27 -9.17
C THR A 38 -15.11 -0.96 -10.42
N ARG A 39 -13.77 -0.95 -10.33
CA ARG A 39 -12.89 -0.58 -11.45
C ARG A 39 -11.65 -1.47 -11.49
N MET A 40 -11.65 -2.40 -12.46
CA MET A 40 -10.55 -3.35 -12.68
C MET A 40 -9.73 -3.05 -13.94
N ARG A 41 -10.24 -2.23 -14.87
CA ARG A 41 -9.56 -1.86 -16.11
C ARG A 41 -8.97 -0.44 -16.02
N PRO A 42 -7.80 -0.19 -16.64
CA PRO A 42 -7.25 1.16 -16.74
C PRO A 42 -8.24 2.10 -17.43
#